data_AF-V5YM44-F1
#
_entry.id   AF-V5YM44-F1
#
_cell.length_a   1.000
_cell.length_b   1.000
_cell.length_c   1.000
_cell.angle_alpha   90.00
_cell.angle_beta   90.00
_cell.angle_gamma   90.00
#
_symmetry.space_group_name_H-M   'P 1'
#
loop_
_entity.id
_entity.type
_entity.pdbx_description
1 polymer ?
#
loop_
_entity_poly.entity_id
_entity_poly.type
_entity_poly.pdbx_seq_one_letter_code
_entity_poly.pdbx_strand_id
1 'polypeptide(L)'
;MDPPIPPLRDLSDRQVDIIKSTWAILNENPEESGEAIFYTFLERHPEHQKRYTAFRNKPLEELKGTPQIRRHSGKIMNIFNTAIEALGTENCKSTVFNAISDNADFHGKKGIKKEHYNQLRDIMLETVAGACTLDDEGKEAWSCLMDVVYHITFNVLDELRK
;
A
#
# COMPACT_ATOMS: atom_id res chain seq x y z
N MET A 1 14.35 -2.57 16.60
CA MET A 1 13.37 -3.61 16.97
C MET A 1 12.49 -3.85 15.76
N ASP A 2 12.09 -5.09 15.49
CA ASP A 2 11.15 -5.38 14.38
C ASP A 2 9.79 -4.72 14.70
N PRO A 3 9.13 -4.05 13.74
CA PRO A 3 7.82 -3.44 13.98
C PRO A 3 6.80 -4.46 14.52
N PRO A 4 6.00 -4.09 15.53
CA PRO A 4 4.97 -4.97 16.05
C PRO A 4 3.86 -5.15 15.00
N ILE A 5 3.13 -6.26 15.11
CA ILE A 5 1.90 -6.48 14.32
C ILE A 5 0.83 -5.49 14.82
N PRO A 6 0.28 -4.62 13.95
CA PRO A 6 -0.82 -3.73 14.34
C PRO A 6 -2.03 -4.54 14.82
N PRO A 7 -2.87 -4.01 15.74
CA PRO A 7 -4.11 -4.69 16.10
C PRO A 7 -5.04 -4.78 14.89
N LEU A 8 -5.76 -5.90 14.75
CA LEU A 8 -6.83 -5.99 13.76
C LEU A 8 -7.99 -5.08 14.19
N ARG A 9 -8.51 -4.28 13.27
CA ARG A 9 -9.59 -3.32 13.53
C ARG A 9 -10.76 -3.58 12.60
N ASP A 10 -11.97 -3.40 13.12
CA ASP A 10 -13.18 -3.39 12.30
C ASP A 10 -13.43 -1.98 11.78
N LEU A 11 -13.75 -1.88 10.49
CA LEU A 11 -14.18 -0.64 9.86
C LEU A 11 -15.70 -0.52 9.99
N SER A 12 -16.19 0.62 10.46
CA SER A 12 -17.62 0.95 10.40
C SER A 12 -18.06 1.24 8.97
N ASP A 13 -19.36 1.12 8.68
CA ASP A 13 -19.94 1.45 7.37
C ASP A 13 -19.57 2.88 6.94
N ARG A 14 -19.58 3.83 7.88
CA ARG A 14 -19.18 5.21 7.65
C ARG A 14 -17.71 5.33 7.21
N GLN A 15 -16.81 4.60 7.88
CA GLN A 15 -15.39 4.58 7.51
C GLN A 15 -15.18 3.92 6.14
N VAL A 16 -15.95 2.87 5.81
CA VAL A 16 -15.93 2.26 4.49
C VAL A 16 -16.32 3.26 3.40
N ASP A 17 -17.40 4.03 3.60
CA ASP A 17 -17.84 5.05 2.65
C ASP A 17 -16.78 6.15 2.44
N ILE A 18 -16.13 6.59 3.53
CA ILE A 18 -15.05 7.57 3.47
C ILE A 18 -13.86 7.02 2.67
N ILE A 19 -13.41 5.80 2.96
CA ILE A 19 -12.31 5.16 2.24
C ILE A 19 -12.64 5.05 0.76
N LYS A 20 -13.82 4.53 0.41
CA LYS A 20 -14.21 4.33 -1.00
C LYS A 20 -14.30 5.65 -1.77
N SER A 21 -14.93 6.67 -1.19
CA SER A 21 -15.09 7.97 -1.85
C SER A 21 -13.76 8.69 -2.03
N THR A 22 -12.87 8.64 -1.04
CA THR A 22 -11.55 9.28 -1.12
C THR A 22 -10.57 8.50 -2.00
N TRP A 23 -10.65 7.16 -2.01
CA TRP A 23 -9.89 6.33 -2.95
C TRP A 23 -10.30 6.56 -4.39
N ALA A 24 -11.59 6.79 -4.67
CA ALA A 24 -12.08 7.07 -6.02
C ALA A 24 -11.39 8.28 -6.67
N ILE A 25 -10.98 9.27 -5.87
CA ILE A 25 -10.21 10.44 -6.35
C ILE A 25 -8.84 10.00 -6.86
N LEU A 26 -8.11 9.22 -6.08
CA LEU A 26 -6.80 8.67 -6.49
C LEU A 26 -6.94 7.73 -7.69
N ASN A 27 -8.04 6.98 -7.74
CA ASN A 27 -8.30 5.98 -8.77
C ASN A 27 -8.91 6.57 -10.06
N GLU A 28 -9.16 7.89 -10.12
CA GLU A 28 -9.54 8.57 -11.37
C GLU A 28 -8.38 8.53 -12.38
N ASN A 29 -7.14 8.70 -11.90
CA ASN A 29 -5.92 8.59 -12.69
C ASN A 29 -4.93 7.61 -12.03
N PRO A 30 -5.21 6.29 -12.03
CA PRO A 30 -4.47 5.33 -11.23
C PRO A 30 -3.00 5.19 -11.67
N GLU A 31 -2.71 5.43 -12.95
CA GLU A 31 -1.32 5.44 -13.45
C GLU A 31 -0.50 6.57 -12.82
N GLU A 32 -1.05 7.78 -12.78
CA GLU A 32 -0.40 8.96 -12.20
C GLU A 32 -0.29 8.83 -10.68
N SER A 33 -1.38 8.49 -9.99
CA SER A 33 -1.40 8.30 -8.54
C SER A 33 -0.42 7.20 -8.11
N GLY A 34 -0.44 6.07 -8.80
CA GLY A 34 0.49 4.98 -8.51
C GLY A 34 1.93 5.40 -8.74
N GLU A 35 2.22 6.04 -9.87
CA GLU A 35 3.58 6.52 -10.16
C GLU A 35 4.05 7.50 -9.10
N ALA A 36 3.20 8.44 -8.67
CA ALA A 36 3.50 9.40 -7.60
C ALA A 36 3.82 8.70 -6.26
N ILE A 37 3.01 7.72 -5.85
CA ILE A 37 3.25 6.92 -4.63
C ILE A 37 4.61 6.25 -4.70
N PHE A 38 4.88 5.51 -5.79
CA PHE A 38 6.08 4.69 -5.88
C PHE A 38 7.34 5.53 -6.13
N TYR A 39 7.23 6.61 -6.90
CA TYR A 39 8.32 7.57 -7.09
C TYR A 39 8.71 8.23 -5.77
N THR A 40 7.72 8.73 -5.01
CA THR A 40 7.95 9.32 -3.67
C THR A 40 8.60 8.31 -2.72
N PHE A 41 8.20 7.04 -2.80
CA PHE A 41 8.82 5.95 -2.04
C PHE A 41 10.30 5.76 -2.39
N LEU A 42 10.64 5.70 -3.68
CA LEU A 42 12.03 5.59 -4.09
C LEU A 42 12.86 6.85 -3.80
N GLU A 43 12.25 8.03 -3.84
CA GLU A 43 12.88 9.31 -3.51
C GLU A 43 13.26 9.38 -2.02
N ARG A 44 12.33 9.02 -1.12
CA ARG A 44 12.55 9.06 0.33
C ARG A 44 13.37 7.88 0.85
N HIS A 45 13.33 6.76 0.14
CA HIS A 45 13.99 5.51 0.52
C HIS A 45 14.81 4.93 -0.65
N PRO A 46 15.88 5.64 -1.07
CA PRO A 46 16.67 5.29 -2.27
C PRO A 46 17.38 3.92 -2.17
N GLU A 47 17.51 3.36 -0.97
CA GLU A 47 18.00 2.00 -0.79
C GLU A 47 17.12 0.95 -1.47
N HIS A 48 15.83 1.21 -1.66
CA HIS A 48 14.92 0.28 -2.32
C HIS A 48 15.09 0.26 -3.82
N GLN A 49 15.46 1.37 -4.45
CA GLN A 49 15.68 1.42 -5.90
C GLN A 49 16.70 0.37 -6.34
N LYS A 50 17.74 0.13 -5.52
CA LYS A 50 18.80 -0.86 -5.78
C LYS A 50 18.31 -2.30 -5.83
N ARG A 51 17.14 -2.60 -5.24
CA ARG A 51 16.53 -3.95 -5.26
C ARG A 51 15.90 -4.29 -6.62
N TYR A 52 15.64 -3.30 -7.45
CA TYR A 52 15.01 -3.49 -8.75
C TYR A 52 16.06 -3.50 -9.86
N THR A 53 16.25 -4.63 -10.53
CA THR A 53 17.20 -4.74 -11.65
C THR A 53 16.96 -3.70 -12.74
N ALA A 54 15.70 -3.32 -12.97
CA ALA A 54 15.32 -2.31 -13.96
C ALA A 54 15.65 -0.86 -13.55
N PHE A 55 15.88 -0.60 -12.26
CA PHE A 55 16.03 0.76 -11.70
C PHE A 55 17.41 1.02 -11.10
N ARG A 56 18.09 0.00 -10.59
CA ARG A 56 19.29 0.11 -9.73
C ARG A 56 20.48 0.88 -10.29
N ASN A 57 20.54 1.07 -11.62
CA ASN A 57 21.65 1.73 -12.32
C ASN A 57 21.20 2.98 -13.08
N LYS A 58 20.04 3.55 -12.76
CA LYS A 58 19.49 4.74 -13.41
C LYS A 58 19.27 5.85 -12.38
N PRO A 59 19.48 7.12 -12.71
CA PRO A 59 18.95 8.23 -11.93
C PRO A 59 17.42 8.08 -11.74
N LEU A 60 16.90 8.45 -10.57
CA LEU A 60 15.47 8.28 -10.25
C LEU A 60 14.59 9.11 -11.20
N GLU A 61 15.05 10.31 -11.55
CA GLU A 61 14.42 11.25 -12.46
C GLU A 61 14.21 10.64 -13.86
N GLU A 62 15.13 9.79 -14.32
CA GLU A 62 15.01 9.07 -15.59
C GLU A 62 13.98 7.94 -15.56
N LEU A 63 13.49 7.56 -14.38
CA LEU A 63 12.46 6.52 -14.23
C LEU A 63 11.05 7.09 -14.39
N LYS A 64 10.85 8.40 -14.19
CA LYS A 64 9.55 9.05 -14.27
C LYS A 64 8.94 8.87 -15.67
N GLY A 65 7.67 8.49 -15.73
CA GLY A 65 6.93 8.22 -16.96
C GLY A 65 7.35 6.96 -17.73
N THR A 66 8.30 6.17 -17.22
CA THR A 66 8.77 4.97 -17.93
C THR A 66 7.78 3.80 -17.80
N PRO A 67 7.70 2.88 -18.78
CA PRO A 67 6.84 1.70 -18.66
C PRO A 67 7.17 0.83 -17.44
N GLN A 68 8.43 0.84 -16.99
CA GLN A 68 8.87 0.03 -15.86
C GLN A 68 8.35 0.57 -14.52
N ILE A 69 8.40 1.89 -14.29
CA ILE A 69 7.85 2.47 -13.06
C ILE A 69 6.33 2.29 -13.02
N ARG A 70 5.64 2.59 -14.13
CA ARG A 70 4.18 2.46 -14.30
C ARG A 70 3.70 1.04 -14.07
N ARG A 71 4.44 0.04 -14.56
CA ARG A 71 4.11 -1.38 -14.33
C ARG A 71 4.20 -1.76 -12.86
N HIS A 72 5.18 -1.25 -12.12
CA HIS A 72 5.30 -1.58 -10.70
C HIS A 72 4.27 -0.84 -9.87
N SER A 73 4.13 0.46 -10.09
CA SER A 73 3.14 1.28 -9.39
C SER A 73 1.71 0.83 -9.65
N GLY A 74 1.37 0.42 -10.88
CA GLY A 74 0.05 -0.14 -11.19
C GLY A 74 -0.29 -1.38 -10.36
N LYS A 75 0.70 -2.19 -9.96
CA LYS A 75 0.47 -3.33 -9.05
C LYS A 75 0.12 -2.88 -7.64
N ILE A 76 0.73 -1.79 -7.16
CA ILE A 76 0.42 -1.20 -5.85
C ILE A 76 -1.05 -0.74 -5.88
N MET A 77 -1.43 0.02 -6.91
CA MET A 77 -2.81 0.49 -7.09
C MET A 77 -3.81 -0.66 -7.14
N ASN A 78 -3.52 -1.72 -7.91
CA ASN A 78 -4.42 -2.86 -8.04
C ASN A 78 -4.66 -3.59 -6.71
N ILE A 79 -3.62 -3.78 -5.88
CA ILE A 79 -3.76 -4.46 -4.59
C ILE A 79 -4.66 -3.66 -3.65
N PHE A 80 -4.42 -2.36 -3.53
CA PHE A 80 -5.26 -1.49 -2.71
C PHE A 80 -6.67 -1.38 -3.27
N ASN A 81 -6.83 -1.29 -4.60
CA ASN A 81 -8.14 -1.25 -5.24
C ASN A 81 -8.95 -2.53 -4.94
N THR A 82 -8.34 -3.71 -5.09
CA THR A 82 -8.98 -4.99 -4.75
C THR A 82 -9.41 -5.04 -3.27
N ALA A 83 -8.55 -4.58 -2.35
CA ALA A 83 -8.90 -4.56 -0.93
C ALA A 83 -10.04 -3.58 -0.63
N ILE A 84 -10.03 -2.38 -1.23
CA ILE A 84 -10.99 -1.31 -1.00
C ILE A 84 -12.36 -1.62 -1.62
N GLU A 85 -12.39 -2.16 -2.84
CA GLU A 85 -13.64 -2.58 -3.50
C GLU A 85 -14.36 -3.67 -2.71
N ALA A 86 -13.60 -4.56 -2.07
CA ALA A 86 -14.14 -5.64 -1.26
C ALA A 86 -14.80 -5.16 0.05
N LEU A 87 -14.46 -3.97 0.54
CA LEU A 87 -15.03 -3.44 1.79
C LEU A 87 -16.56 -3.36 1.72
N GLY A 88 -17.23 -3.79 2.80
CA GLY A 88 -18.70 -3.82 2.87
C GLY A 88 -19.38 -4.91 2.03
N THR A 89 -18.62 -5.79 1.36
CA THR A 89 -19.17 -6.94 0.64
C THR A 89 -19.15 -8.21 1.50
N GLU A 90 -19.98 -9.20 1.16
CA GLU A 90 -20.01 -10.51 1.85
C GLU A 90 -18.65 -11.21 1.86
N ASN A 91 -17.88 -11.06 0.77
CA ASN A 91 -16.56 -11.66 0.60
C ASN A 91 -15.39 -10.76 1.06
N CYS A 92 -15.67 -9.66 1.76
CA CYS A 92 -14.67 -8.67 2.19
C CYS A 92 -13.42 -9.32 2.81
N LYS A 93 -13.62 -10.15 3.84
CA LYS A 93 -12.52 -10.74 4.62
C LYS A 93 -11.65 -11.66 3.77
N SER A 94 -12.24 -12.55 2.96
CA SER A 94 -11.50 -13.49 2.13
C SER A 94 -10.77 -12.79 0.98
N THR A 95 -11.41 -11.83 0.31
CA THR A 95 -10.79 -11.07 -0.77
C THR A 95 -9.61 -10.22 -0.27
N VAL A 96 -9.78 -9.49 0.84
CA VAL A 96 -8.70 -8.71 1.46
C VAL A 96 -7.57 -9.63 1.91
N PHE A 97 -7.89 -10.71 2.63
CA PHE A 97 -6.87 -11.64 3.12
C PHE A 97 -6.05 -12.24 1.98
N ASN A 98 -6.69 -12.77 0.94
CA ASN A 98 -5.99 -13.41 -0.19
C ASN A 98 -5.09 -12.40 -0.93
N ALA A 99 -5.62 -11.23 -1.29
CA ALA A 99 -4.84 -10.23 -2.03
C ALA A 99 -3.60 -9.74 -1.25
N ILE A 100 -3.76 -9.50 0.05
CA ILE A 100 -2.66 -9.00 0.90
C ILE A 100 -1.67 -10.10 1.27
N SER A 101 -2.15 -11.32 1.60
CA SER A 101 -1.27 -12.44 1.95
C SER A 101 -0.41 -12.91 0.78
N ASP A 102 -0.98 -13.02 -0.42
CA ASP A 102 -0.23 -13.37 -1.64
C ASP A 102 0.86 -12.32 -1.94
N ASN A 103 0.54 -11.03 -1.76
CA ASN A 103 1.52 -9.96 -1.90
C ASN A 103 2.65 -10.07 -0.86
N ALA A 104 2.28 -10.28 0.41
CA ALA A 104 3.20 -10.38 1.53
C ALA A 104 4.13 -11.58 1.39
N ASP A 105 3.62 -12.74 0.97
CA ASP A 105 4.41 -13.94 0.70
C ASP A 105 5.45 -13.68 -0.40
N PHE A 106 5.01 -13.08 -1.52
CA PHE A 106 5.90 -12.74 -2.63
C PHE A 106 7.04 -11.78 -2.22
N HIS A 107 6.74 -10.75 -1.45
CA HIS A 107 7.73 -9.79 -0.97
C HIS A 107 8.62 -10.38 0.13
N GLY A 108 8.06 -11.20 1.03
CA GLY A 108 8.79 -11.89 2.08
C GLY A 108 9.86 -12.83 1.52
N LYS A 109 9.52 -13.62 0.49
CA LYS A 109 10.47 -14.47 -0.26
C LYS A 109 11.60 -13.69 -0.94
N LYS A 110 11.43 -12.37 -1.13
CA LYS A 110 12.45 -11.45 -1.66
C LYS A 110 13.23 -10.70 -0.56
N GLY A 111 13.00 -11.03 0.71
CA GLY A 111 13.68 -10.43 1.85
C GLY A 111 13.21 -9.01 2.18
N ILE A 112 11.99 -8.65 1.78
CA ILE A 112 11.36 -7.39 2.21
C ILE A 112 10.91 -7.54 3.66
N LYS A 113 11.18 -6.52 4.47
CA LYS A 113 10.94 -6.52 5.92
C LYS A 113 9.77 -5.59 6.26
N LYS A 114 9.18 -5.79 7.43
CA LYS A 114 8.11 -4.96 7.99
C LYS A 114 8.44 -3.47 7.98
N GLU A 115 9.69 -3.11 8.27
CA GLU A 115 10.17 -1.73 8.21
C GLU A 115 9.96 -1.10 6.82
N HIS A 116 10.25 -1.83 5.74
CA HIS A 116 10.07 -1.33 4.37
C HIS A 116 8.59 -1.15 4.01
N TYR A 117 7.72 -1.99 4.57
CA TYR A 117 6.27 -1.81 4.43
C TYR A 117 5.84 -0.54 5.15
N ASN A 118 6.27 -0.29 6.39
CA ASN A 118 5.89 0.92 7.13
C ASN A 118 6.30 2.21 6.41
N GLN A 119 7.46 2.21 5.73
CA GLN A 119 7.86 3.32 4.87
C GLN A 119 6.85 3.59 3.73
N LEU A 120 6.26 2.54 3.14
CA LEU A 120 5.18 2.70 2.16
C LEU A 120 3.86 3.15 2.82
N ARG A 121 3.57 2.70 4.04
CA ARG A 121 2.37 3.10 4.82
C ARG A 121 2.26 4.61 4.92
N ASP A 122 3.36 5.25 5.33
CA ASP A 122 3.41 6.69 5.57
C ASP A 122 3.14 7.45 4.27
N ILE A 123 3.75 7.01 3.17
CA ILE A 123 3.56 7.61 1.85
C ILE A 123 2.13 7.42 1.33
N MET A 124 1.52 6.26 1.57
CA MET A 124 0.11 6.04 1.21
C MET A 124 -0.82 6.99 1.97
N LEU A 125 -0.64 7.12 3.29
CA LEU A 125 -1.45 8.01 4.12
C LEU A 125 -1.28 9.49 3.72
N GLU A 126 -0.05 9.91 3.46
CA GLU A 126 0.24 11.26 2.96
C GLU A 126 -0.36 11.51 1.57
N THR A 127 -0.30 10.52 0.68
CA THR A 127 -0.85 10.64 -0.69
C THR A 127 -2.36 10.86 -0.63
N VAL A 128 -3.08 10.07 0.18
CA VAL A 128 -4.52 10.24 0.36
C VAL A 128 -4.83 11.61 0.97
N ALA A 129 -4.12 12.00 2.04
CA ALA A 129 -4.31 13.31 2.69
C ALA A 129 -3.95 14.50 1.79
N GLY A 130 -3.08 14.32 0.80
CA GLY A 130 -2.73 15.32 -0.20
C GLY A 130 -3.74 15.40 -1.35
N ALA A 131 -4.35 14.28 -1.73
CA ALA A 131 -5.34 14.23 -2.81
C ALA A 131 -6.74 14.69 -2.38
N CYS A 132 -7.06 14.59 -1.09
CA CYS A 132 -8.34 15.04 -0.56
C CYS A 132 -8.19 15.58 0.87
N THR A 133 -9.06 16.53 1.23
CA THR A 133 -9.10 17.05 2.61
C THR A 133 -9.73 16.01 3.52
N LEU A 134 -8.91 15.34 4.33
CA LEU A 134 -9.37 14.43 5.37
C LEU A 134 -9.53 15.17 6.70
N ASP A 135 -10.71 15.06 7.30
CA ASP A 135 -10.91 15.36 8.72
C ASP A 135 -10.34 14.24 9.60
N ASP A 136 -10.53 14.35 10.92
CA ASP A 136 -9.97 13.37 11.85
C ASP A 136 -10.64 11.99 11.72
N GLU A 137 -11.92 11.93 11.34
CA GLU A 137 -12.61 10.67 11.03
C GLU A 137 -12.00 10.01 9.78
N GLY A 138 -11.70 10.80 8.75
CA GLY A 138 -11.08 10.30 7.52
C GLY A 138 -9.67 9.79 7.74
N LYS A 139 -8.84 10.50 8.51
CA LYS A 139 -7.50 10.01 8.88
C LYS A 139 -7.58 8.71 9.66
N GLU A 140 -8.51 8.62 10.60
CA GLU A 140 -8.71 7.41 11.40
C GLU A 140 -9.21 6.24 10.54
N ALA A 141 -10.13 6.47 9.61
CA ALA A 141 -10.62 5.45 8.68
C ALA A 141 -9.47 4.83 7.87
N TRP A 142 -8.60 5.68 7.29
CA TRP A 142 -7.43 5.22 6.55
C TRP A 142 -6.40 4.52 7.44
N SER A 143 -6.18 5.00 8.67
CA SER A 143 -5.31 4.29 9.62
C SER A 143 -5.87 2.91 9.96
N CYS A 144 -7.18 2.76 10.20
CA CYS A 144 -7.82 1.46 10.43
C CYS A 144 -7.61 0.49 9.26
N LEU A 145 -7.83 0.95 8.02
CA LEU A 145 -7.58 0.12 6.84
C LEU A 145 -6.12 -0.32 6.74
N MET A 146 -5.18 0.60 6.97
CA MET A 146 -3.76 0.28 6.95
C MET A 146 -3.40 -0.71 8.06
N ASP A 147 -3.98 -0.60 9.25
CA ASP A 147 -3.76 -1.55 10.33
C ASP A 147 -4.22 -2.96 9.94
N VAL A 148 -5.37 -3.10 9.26
CA VAL A 148 -5.85 -4.39 8.72
C VAL A 148 -4.86 -4.97 7.68
N VAL A 149 -4.46 -4.17 6.69
CA VAL A 149 -3.52 -4.61 5.64
C VAL A 149 -2.18 -5.03 6.24
N TYR A 150 -1.67 -4.28 7.21
CA TYR A 150 -0.35 -4.49 7.78
C TYR A 150 -0.36 -5.58 8.84
N HIS A 151 -1.48 -5.79 9.53
CA HIS A 151 -1.70 -6.96 10.37
C HIS A 151 -1.52 -8.25 9.55
N ILE A 152 -2.22 -8.38 8.41
CA ILE A 152 -2.13 -9.57 7.55
C ILE A 152 -0.70 -9.71 7.01
N THR A 153 -0.14 -8.62 6.47
CA THR A 153 1.21 -8.61 5.90
C THR A 153 2.25 -9.09 6.94
N PHE A 154 2.20 -8.56 8.16
CA PHE A 154 3.24 -8.81 9.16
C PHE A 154 3.15 -10.23 9.74
N ASN A 155 1.95 -10.79 9.87
CA ASN A 155 1.78 -12.20 10.23
C ASN A 155 2.42 -13.12 9.18
N VAL A 156 2.16 -12.89 7.88
CA VAL A 156 2.77 -13.69 6.80
C VAL A 156 4.29 -13.58 6.80
N LEU A 157 4.83 -12.36 6.97
CA LEU A 157 6.28 -12.15 7.05
C LEU A 157 6.92 -12.85 8.26
N ASP A 158 6.23 -12.91 9.40
CA ASP A 158 6.73 -13.62 10.58
C ASP A 158 6.65 -15.14 10.42
N GLU A 159 5.63 -15.66 9.74
CA GLU A 159 5.52 -17.08 9.41
C GLU A 159 6.64 -17.55 8.48
N LEU A 160 7.02 -16.75 7.49
CA LEU A 160 8.14 -17.05 6.58
C LEU A 160 9.53 -17.07 7.24
N ARG A 161 9.65 -16.53 8.46
CA ARG A 161 10.91 -16.48 9.23
C ARG A 161 11.06 -17.63 10.23
N LYS A 162 10.00 -18.41 10.48
CA LYS A 162 10.00 -19.59 11.35
C LYS A 162 10.67 -20.77 10.64
#